data_AF-A0AAW4WQT8-F1
#
_entry.id   AF-A0AAW4WQT8-F1
#
_cell.length_a   1.000
_cell.length_b   1.000
_cell.length_c   1.000
_cell.angle_alpha   90.00
_cell.angle_beta   90.00
_cell.angle_gamma   90.00
#
_symmetry.space_group_name_H-M   'P 1'
#
loop_
_entity.id
_entity.type
_entity.pdbx_description
1 polymer ?
#
loop_
_entity_poly.entity_id
_entity_poly.type
_entity_poly.pdbx_seq_one_letter_code
_entity_poly.pdbx_strand_id
1 'polypeptide(L)' 'LAGGIMISLLGMADDLWDLDWMLKLAGQLLISVFVAWGGLQIISLPLGGSLITASPSLSMAITAFLIVASINEVNFVDG' A
#
# COMPACT_ATOMS: atom_id res chain seq x y z
N LEU A 1 -3.14 10.58 7.41
CA LEU A 1 -4.36 11.18 6.82
C LEU A 1 -4.25 11.34 5.31
N ALA A 2 -3.24 12.05 4.78
CA ALA A 2 -3.09 12.28 3.33
C ALA A 2 -3.11 10.99 2.47
N GLY A 3 -2.38 9.95 2.88
CA GLY A 3 -2.41 8.64 2.18
C GLY A 3 -3.80 8.04 2.06
N GLY A 4 -4.59 8.11 3.14
CA GLY A 4 -5.98 7.66 3.15
C GLY A 4 -6.86 8.45 2.18
N ILE A 5 -6.71 9.78 2.14
CA ILE A 5 -7.45 10.63 1.20
C ILE A 5 -7.08 10.27 -0.25
N MET A 6 -5.78 10.13 -0.55
CA MET A 6 -5.34 9.82 -1.91
C MET A 6 -5.81 8.44 -2.37
N ILE A 7 -5.78 7.42 -1.51
CA ILE A 7 -6.26 6.10 -1.91
C ILE A 7 -7.78 6.08 -2.12
N SER A 8 -8.54 6.82 -1.30
CA SER A 8 -9.99 6.99 -1.52
C SER A 8 -10.31 7.71 -2.82
N LEU A 9 -9.54 8.75 -3.17
CA LEU A 9 -9.70 9.44 -4.45
C LEU A 9 -9.33 8.54 -5.64
N LEU A 10 -8.31 7.69 -5.51
CA LEU A 10 -7.97 6.70 -6.53
C LEU A 10 -9.07 5.65 -6.68
N GLY A 11 -9.66 5.17 -5.58
CA GLY A 11 -10.80 4.25 -5.62
C GLY A 11 -12.02 4.89 -6.29
N MET A 12 -12.37 6.11 -5.91
CA MET A 12 -13.45 6.86 -6.58
C MET A 12 -13.19 7.06 -8.08
N ALA A 13 -11.93 7.33 -8.46
CA ALA A 13 -11.56 7.44 -9.86
C ALA A 13 -11.72 6.11 -10.62
N ASP A 14 -11.37 5.00 -9.98
CA ASP A 14 -11.60 3.65 -10.49
C ASP A 14 -13.08 3.38 -10.73
N ASP A 15 -13.95 3.70 -9.76
CA ASP A 15 -15.39 3.49 -9.87
C ASP A 15 -16.05 4.31 -10.99
N LEU A 16 -15.55 5.53 -11.22
CA LEU A 16 -16.13 6.44 -12.23
C LEU A 16 -15.64 6.16 -13.65
N TRP A 17 -14.39 5.74 -13.81
CA TRP A 17 -13.72 5.66 -15.11
C TRP A 17 -13.26 4.27 -15.51
N ASP A 18 -13.46 3.26 -14.67
CA ASP A 18 -13.07 1.87 -14.91
C ASP A 18 -11.60 1.78 -15.36
N LEU A 19 -10.71 2.15 -14.43
CA LEU A 19 -9.29 2.31 -14.75
C LEU A 19 -8.68 0.97 -15.17
N ASP A 20 -7.76 1.02 -16.12
CA ASP A 20 -6.95 -0.15 -16.45
C ASP A 20 -6.24 -0.68 -15.19
N TRP A 21 -6.22 -2.00 -15.04
CA TRP A 21 -5.68 -2.66 -13.87
C TRP A 21 -4.22 -2.28 -13.59
N MET A 22 -3.39 -2.01 -14.61
CA MET A 22 -2.02 -1.53 -14.43
C MET A 22 -1.99 -0.11 -13.88
N LEU A 23 -2.90 0.76 -14.35
CA LEU A 23 -3.00 2.14 -13.89
C LEU A 23 -3.46 2.21 -12.43
N LYS A 24 -4.45 1.38 -12.06
CA LYS A 24 -4.91 1.23 -10.68
C LYS A 24 -3.77 0.78 -9.77
N LEU A 25 -3.05 -0.27 -10.14
CA LEU A 25 -1.90 -0.77 -9.38
C LEU A 25 -0.76 0.25 -9.29
N ALA A 26 -0.44 0.95 -10.37
CA ALA A 26 0.60 1.98 -10.38
C ALA A 26 0.24 3.15 -9.43
N GLY A 27 -1.02 3.58 -9.42
CA GLY A 27 -1.52 4.59 -8.50
C GLY A 27 -1.40 4.15 -7.04
N GLN A 28 -1.81 2.93 -6.72
CA GLN A 28 -1.71 2.36 -5.37
C GLN A 28 -0.25 2.29 -4.91
N LEU A 29 0.66 1.83 -5.79
CA LEU A 29 2.09 1.73 -5.48
C LEU A 29 2.73 3.10 -5.26
N LEU A 30 2.38 4.11 -6.07
CA LEU A 30 2.88 5.47 -5.90
C LEU A 30 2.43 6.05 -4.56
N ILE A 31 1.15 5.90 -4.23
CA ILE A 31 0.58 6.36 -2.95
C ILE A 31 1.25 5.64 -1.78
N SER A 32 1.46 4.32 -1.87
CA SER A 32 2.06 3.54 -0.79
C SER A 32 3.52 3.89 -0.55
N VAL A 33 4.30 4.14 -1.61
CA VAL A 33 5.68 4.64 -1.51
C VAL A 33 5.71 6.04 -0.91
N PHE A 34 4.81 6.95 -1.32
CA PHE A 34 4.70 8.28 -0.73
C PHE A 34 4.43 8.21 0.78
N VAL A 35 3.50 7.35 1.19
CA VAL A 35 3.17 7.13 2.60
C VAL A 35 4.36 6.56 3.38
N ALA A 36 5.08 5.60 2.78
CA ALA A 36 6.26 4.98 3.39
C ALA A 36 7.45 5.96 3.53
N TRP A 37 7.64 6.83 2.55
CA TRP A 37 8.61 7.92 2.62
C TRP A 37 8.22 8.92 3.71
N GLY A 38 6.92 9.22 3.85
CA GLY A 38 6.38 10.10 4.89
C GLY A 38 6.54 9.63 6.33
N GLY A 39 7.24 8.51 6.56
CA GLY A 39 7.59 7.99 7.88
C GLY A 39 6.73 6.82 8.36
N LEU A 40 5.73 6.38 7.57
CA LEU A 40 4.94 5.19 7.90
C LEU A 40 5.67 3.95 7.43
N GLN A 41 6.43 3.29 8.31
CA GLN A 41 7.23 2.11 7.97
C GLN A 41 7.01 0.98 8.95
N ILE A 42 7.01 -0.25 8.43
CA ILE A 42 6.98 -1.48 9.21
C ILE A 42 8.42 -1.78 9.64
N ILE A 43 8.73 -1.46 10.88
CA ILE A 43 10.09 -1.51 11.43
C ILE A 43 10.47 -2.96 11.79
N SER A 44 9.50 -3.77 12.19
CA SER A 44 9.72 -5.16 12.59
C SER A 44 8.57 -6.06 12.16
N LEU A 45 8.90 -7.25 11.68
CA LEU A 45 7.93 -8.28 11.33
C LEU A 45 8.03 -9.45 12.31
N PRO A 46 6.90 -9.91 12.87
CA PRO A 46 6.87 -11.13 13.66
C PRO A 46 6.97 -12.34 12.72
N LEU A 47 8.15 -12.96 12.65
CA LEU A 47 8.41 -14.12 11.80
C LEU A 47 9.05 -15.23 12.64
N GLY A 48 8.45 -16.42 12.65
CA GLY A 48 8.99 -17.60 13.32
C GLY A 48 9.18 -17.45 14.85
N GLY A 49 8.35 -16.64 15.52
CA GLY A 49 8.42 -16.41 16.97
C GLY A 49 9.44 -15.34 17.40
N SER A 50 10.07 -14.64 16.47
CA SER A 50 10.99 -13.52 16.74
C SER A 50 10.60 -12.27 15.94
N LEU A 51 11.04 -11.09 16.42
CA LEU A 51 10.88 -9.82 15.72
C LEU A 51 12.09 -9.60 14.82
N ILE A 52 11.89 -9.69 13.50
CA ILE A 52 12.95 -9.42 12.52
C ILE A 52 12.87 -7.96 12.11
N THR A 53 13.98 -7.24 12.29
CA THR A 53 14.12 -5.83 11.85
C THR A 53 14.79 -5.80 10.48
N ALA A 54 14.13 -5.16 9.50
CA ALA A 54 14.65 -5.01 8.15
C ALA A 54 15.57 -3.77 8.03
N SER A 55 16.38 -3.70 6.97
CA SER A 55 17.07 -2.45 6.62
C SER A 55 16.04 -1.37 6.25
N PRO A 56 16.36 -0.07 6.39
CA PRO A 56 15.41 1.01 6.11
C PRO A 56 14.83 0.97 4.68
N SER A 57 15.66 0.63 3.67
CA SER A 57 15.20 0.49 2.29
C SER A 57 14.25 -0.69 2.09
N LEU A 58 14.56 -1.83 2.73
CA LEU A 58 13.72 -3.03 2.67
C LEU A 58 12.41 -2.82 3.44
N SER A 59 12.45 -2.14 4.59
CA SER A 59 11.26 -1.77 5.37
C SER A 59 10.31 -0.89 4.56
N MET A 60 10.83 0.12 3.84
CA MET A 60 10.03 0.92 2.91
C MET A 60 9.37 0.07 1.82
N ALA A 61 10.14 -0.80 1.16
CA ALA A 61 9.63 -1.67 0.10
C ALA A 61 8.54 -2.62 0.61
N ILE A 62 8.76 -3.26 1.76
CA ILE A 62 7.79 -4.15 2.40
C ILE A 62 6.53 -3.38 2.78
N THR A 63 6.68 -2.17 3.34
CA THR A 63 5.53 -1.35 3.73
C THR A 63 4.69 -0.95 2.53
N ALA A 64 5.34 -0.48 1.46
CA ALA A 64 4.66 -0.11 0.23
C ALA A 64 3.93 -1.31 -0.38
N PHE A 65 4.58 -2.48 -0.40
CA PHE A 65 3.99 -3.73 -0.90
C PHE A 65 2.79 -4.16 -0.05
N LEU A 66 2.92 -4.19 1.27
CA LEU A 66 1.84 -4.62 2.16
C LEU A 66 0.62 -3.70 2.09
N ILE A 67 0.83 -2.38 1.98
CA ILE A 67 -0.28 -1.43 1.76
C ILE A 67 -1.05 -1.79 0.48
N VAL A 68 -0.33 -1.96 -0.64
CA VAL A 68 -0.96 -2.31 -1.93
C VAL A 68 -1.66 -3.67 -1.84
N ALA A 69 -1.02 -4.66 -1.23
CA ALA A 69 -1.59 -5.99 -1.04
C ALA A 69 -2.89 -5.93 -0.23
N SER A 70 -2.91 -5.21 0.89
CA SER A 70 -4.10 -5.04 1.72
C SER A 70 -5.23 -4.30 1.00
N ILE A 71 -4.92 -3.28 0.18
CA ILE A 71 -5.95 -2.58 -0.62
C ILE A 71 -6.59 -3.56 -1.62
N ASN A 72 -5.77 -4.33 -2.34
CA ASN A 72 -6.28 -5.31 -3.31
C ASN A 72 -7.03 -6.45 -2.63
N GLU A 73 -6.57 -6.91 -1.46
CA GLU A 73 -7.26 -7.93 -0.65
C GLU A 73 -8.67 -7.47 -0.25
N VAL A 74 -8.81 -6.25 0.26
CA VAL A 74 -10.13 -5.71 0.64
C VAL A 74 -11.03 -5.60 -0.58
N ASN A 75 -10.54 -5.05 -1.69
CA ASN A 75 -11.32 -4.96 -2.94
C ASN A 75 -11.72 -6.34 -3.47
N PHE A 76 -10.89 -7.36 -3.27
CA PHE A 76 -11.17 -8.74 -3.69
C PHE A 76 -12.24 -9.41 -2.83
N VAL A 77 -12.33 -9.07 -1.55
CA VAL A 77 -13.36 -9.58 -0.63
C VAL A 77 -14.69 -8.85 -0.77
N ASP A 78 -14.66 -7.56 -1.12
CA ASP A 78 -15.85 -6.73 -1.31
C ASP A 78 -16.57 -7.00 -2.64
N GLY A 79 -15.90 -7.67 -3.59
CA GLY A 79 -16.41 -8.06 -4.91
C GLY A 79 -17.19 -9.38 -4.94
#